data_AF-A0A553M666-F1
#
_entry.id   AF-A0A553M666-F1
#
_cell.length_a   1.000
_cell.length_b   1.000
_cell.length_c   1.000
_cell.angle_alpha   90.00
_cell.angle_beta   90.00
_cell.angle_gamma   90.00
#
_symmetry.space_group_name_H-M   'P 1'
#
loop_
_entity.id
_entity.type
_entity.pdbx_description
1 polymer ?
#
loop_
_entity_poly.entity_id
_entity_poly.type
_entity_poly.pdbx_seq_one_letter_code
_entity_poly.pdbx_strand_id
1 'polypeptide(L)' 'RVINTLATTCLLYGYQLKKDVIDEEVVRMAAEEMGY' A
#
# COMPACT_ATOMS: atom_id res chain seq x y z
N ARG A 1 -1.54 9.97 11.65
CA ARG A 1 -0.18 9.61 11.14
C ARG A 1 -0.18 8.25 10.46
N VAL A 2 -0.73 7.20 11.09
CA VAL A 2 -0.88 5.84 10.48
C VAL A 2 -1.46 5.86 9.06
N ILE A 3 -2.57 6.58 8.85
CA ILE A 3 -3.21 6.69 7.52
C ILE A 3 -2.24 7.21 6.45
N ASN A 4 -1.39 8.19 6.79
CA ASN A 4 -0.45 8.76 5.83
C ASN A 4 0.66 7.76 5.49
N THR A 5 1.15 7.01 6.48
CA THR A 5 2.15 5.98 6.27
C THR A 5 1.57 4.85 5.41
N LEU A 6 0.37 4.35 5.74
CA LEU A 6 -0.31 3.32 4.96
C LEU A 6 -0.57 3.77 3.52
N ALA A 7 -1.07 4.99 3.32
CA ALA A 7 -1.29 5.54 1.98
C ALA A 7 0.01 5.66 1.18
N THR A 8 1.11 6.10 1.82
CA THR A 8 2.42 6.20 1.17
C THR A 8 2.93 4.82 0.73
N THR A 9 2.81 3.82 1.60
CA THR A 9 3.20 2.43 1.28
C THR A 9 2.34 1.84 0.17
N CYS A 10 1.02 2.06 0.18
CA CYS A 10 0.13 1.63 -0.91
C CYS A 10 0.52 2.27 -2.26
N LEU A 11 0.84 3.56 -2.28
CA LEU A 11 1.27 4.24 -3.50
C LEU A 11 2.59 3.67 -4.04
N LEU A 12 3.54 3.37 -3.15
CA LEU A 12 4.82 2.74 -3.50
C LEU A 12 4.61 1.35 -4.11
N TYR A 13 3.80 0.50 -3.47
CA TYR A 13 3.53 -0.84 -3.97
C TYR A 13 2.73 -0.84 -5.27
N GLY A 14 1.72 0.03 -5.39
CA GLY A 14 0.97 0.19 -6.65
C GLY A 14 1.89 0.54 -7.82
N TYR A 15 2.84 1.46 -7.61
CA TYR A 15 3.84 1.82 -8.61
C TYR A 15 4.77 0.65 -8.97
N GLN A 16 5.29 -0.08 -7.96
CA GLN A 16 6.18 -1.23 -8.18
C GLN A 16 5.49 -2.36 -8.95
N LEU A 17 4.22 -2.61 -8.68
CA LEU A 17 3.40 -3.60 -9.36
C LEU A 17 2.86 -3.12 -10.72
N LYS A 18 3.16 -1.88 -11.12
CA LYS A 18 2.63 -1.25 -12.34
C LYS A 18 1.10 -1.28 -12.39
N LYS A 19 0.46 -1.10 -11.23
CA LYS A 19 -1.00 -1.00 -11.12
C LYS A 19 -1.43 0.46 -11.27
N ASP A 20 -2.46 0.68 -12.07
CA ASP A 20 -3.05 2.01 -12.27
C ASP A 20 -3.96 2.42 -11.09
N VAL A 21 -4.43 1.46 -10.30
CA VAL A 21 -5.29 1.68 -9.14
C VAL A 21 -4.79 0.89 -7.93
N ILE A 22 -5.03 1.42 -6.73
CA ILE A 22 -4.81 0.71 -5.48
C ILE A 22 -5.99 -0.24 -5.24
N ASP A 23 -5.71 -1.54 -5.21
CA ASP A 23 -6.69 -2.58 -4.93
C ASP A 23 -6.39 -3.31 -3.61
N GLU A 24 -7.21 -4.28 -3.27
CA GLU A 24 -7.12 -5.05 -2.01
C GLU A 24 -5.74 -5.67 -1.80
N GLU A 25 -5.08 -6.16 -2.86
CA GLU A 25 -3.76 -6.77 -2.78
C GLU A 25 -2.71 -5.76 -2.33
N VAL A 26 -2.74 -4.54 -2.91
CA VAL A 26 -1.81 -3.46 -2.55
C VAL A 26 -1.99 -3.04 -1.09
N VAL A 27 -3.25 -2.94 -0.64
CA VAL A 27 -3.57 -2.59 0.75
C VAL A 27 -3.13 -3.68 1.71
N ARG A 28 -3.31 -4.96 1.35
CA ARG A 28 -2.89 -6.09 2.18
C ARG A 28 -1.38 -6.11 2.37
N MET A 29 -0.59 -5.95 1.31
CA MET A 29 0.87 -5.90 1.43
C MET A 29 1.34 -4.71 2.27
N ALA A 30 0.72 -3.55 2.08
CA ALA A 30 1.05 -2.36 2.86
C ALA A 30 0.71 -2.53 4.35
N ALA A 31 -0.39 -3.21 4.67
CA ALA A 31 -0.77 -3.54 6.04
C ALA A 31 0.19 -4.56 6.69
N GLU A 32 0.55 -5.62 5.96
CA GLU A 32 1.51 -6.63 6.41
C GLU A 32 2.88 -6.01 6.72
N GLU A 33 3.38 -5.10 5.88
CA GLU A 33 4.66 -4.40 6.12
C GLU A 33 4.60 -3.49 7.36
N MET A 34 3.43 -2.92 7.64
CA MET A 34 3.21 -2.09 8.83
C MET A 34 2.95 -2.90 10.11
N GLY A 35 2.82 -4.23 10.02
CA GLY A 35 2.53 -5.11 11.15
C GLY A 35 1.06 -5.09 11.61
N TYR A 36 0.14 -4.79 10.69
CA TYR A 36 -1.31 -4.89 10.89
C TYR A 36 -1.88 -6.23 10.42
#